data_AF-A0A1Z9AAN1-F1
#
_entry.id   AF-A0A1Z9AAN1-F1
#
_cell.length_a   1.000
_cell.length_b   1.000
_cell.length_c   1.000
_cell.angle_alpha   90.00
_cell.angle_beta   90.00
_cell.angle_gamma   90.00
#
_symmetry.space_group_name_H-M   'P 1'
#
loop_
_entity.id
_entity.type
_entity.pdbx_description
1 polymer ?
#
loop_
_entity_poly.entity_id
_entity_poly.type
_entity_poly.pdbx_seq_one_letter_code
_entity_poly.pdbx_strand_id
1 'polypeptide(L)'
;MKFYAILGLLVFPAKAAVLWNIGVDDSTQDGNGDPANGLNDSATFDGVAFNVSGARESGLQDLPGNPANIGGIDSDAARDVDDDYYFAGVYNTVVDGGAYTPVGEVLVNESFYDRALTANDPNMRWHFNLPDTVAEGDNFTFTIDFYNMNEATPADVSSYDLTFWVNGTQIGDMQPHLDVALSSAQSWNFDLD
;
A
#
# COMPACT_ATOMS: atom_id res chain seq x y z
N MET A 1 -16.64 15.96 -58.21
CA MET A 1 -15.73 16.24 -57.09
C MET A 1 -16.16 15.35 -55.93
N LYS A 2 -15.36 14.35 -55.53
CA LYS A 2 -15.69 13.42 -54.44
C LYS A 2 -15.13 13.98 -53.13
N PHE A 3 -15.99 14.26 -52.17
CA PHE A 3 -15.60 14.65 -50.82
C PHE A 3 -15.34 13.37 -50.01
N TYR A 4 -14.14 13.25 -49.45
CA TYR A 4 -13.82 12.21 -48.48
C TYR A 4 -13.88 12.87 -47.10
N ALA A 5 -14.73 12.34 -46.22
CA ALA A 5 -14.73 12.70 -44.81
C ALA A 5 -13.77 11.75 -44.09
N ILE A 6 -12.74 12.32 -43.45
CA ILE A 6 -11.89 11.61 -42.49
C ILE A 6 -12.55 11.81 -41.12
N LEU A 7 -13.08 10.73 -40.55
CA LEU A 7 -13.58 10.71 -39.19
C LEU A 7 -12.40 10.40 -38.27
N GLY A 8 -11.87 11.41 -37.58
CA GLY A 8 -10.90 11.22 -36.51
C GLY A 8 -11.64 10.85 -35.22
N LEU A 9 -11.45 9.61 -34.75
CA LEU A 9 -11.87 9.22 -33.41
C LEU A 9 -10.79 9.70 -32.42
N LEU A 10 -11.15 10.64 -31.55
CA LEU A 10 -10.36 10.95 -30.35
C LEU A 10 -10.78 9.95 -29.27
N VAL A 11 -9.92 8.98 -28.96
CA VAL A 11 -10.07 8.14 -27.78
C VAL A 11 -9.52 8.95 -26.60
N PHE A 12 -10.37 9.30 -25.65
CA PHE A 12 -9.92 9.84 -24.37
C PHE A 12 -9.39 8.66 -23.53
N PRO A 13 -8.16 8.70 -23.01
CA PRO A 13 -7.73 7.71 -22.04
C PRO A 13 -8.59 7.79 -20.77
N ALA A 14 -8.69 6.64 -20.09
CA ALA A 14 -9.61 6.32 -19.01
C ALA A 14 -9.63 7.33 -17.84
N LYS A 15 -10.74 7.35 -17.10
CA LYS A 15 -10.88 8.12 -15.86
C LYS A 15 -9.83 7.63 -14.85
N ALA A 16 -8.88 8.47 -14.47
CA ALA A 16 -8.06 8.22 -13.29
C ALA A 16 -8.97 8.13 -12.05
N ALA A 17 -8.86 7.05 -11.29
CA ALA A 17 -9.59 6.84 -10.04
C ALA A 17 -8.58 6.42 -8.97
N VAL A 18 -8.71 6.98 -7.77
CA VAL A 18 -7.97 6.52 -6.60
C VAL A 18 -8.73 5.32 -6.03
N LEU A 19 -8.10 4.14 -6.06
CA LEU A 19 -8.68 2.93 -5.48
C LEU A 19 -8.68 3.02 -3.95
N TRP A 20 -7.55 3.42 -3.39
CA TRP A 20 -7.39 3.68 -1.97
C TRP A 20 -6.28 4.69 -1.73
N ASN A 21 -6.32 5.31 -0.55
CA ASN A 21 -5.20 6.06 0.00
C ASN A 21 -5.20 5.88 1.52
N ILE A 22 -4.02 6.00 2.12
CA ILE A 22 -3.83 6.02 3.57
C ILE A 22 -2.97 7.23 3.92
N GLY A 23 -3.43 7.97 4.91
CA GLY A 23 -2.82 9.21 5.34
C GLY A 23 -2.92 10.33 4.31
N VAL A 24 -2.36 11.46 4.71
CA VAL A 24 -2.08 12.63 3.88
C VAL A 24 -0.68 13.13 4.24
N ASP A 25 -0.02 13.81 3.30
CA ASP A 25 1.25 14.49 3.58
C ASP A 25 0.98 15.79 4.35
N ASP A 26 0.87 15.67 5.67
CA ASP A 26 0.66 16.81 6.58
C ASP A 26 1.54 16.79 7.84
N SER A 27 2.47 15.83 7.92
CA SER A 27 3.35 15.62 9.08
C SER A 27 2.61 15.30 10.40
N THR A 28 1.35 14.84 10.33
CA THR A 28 0.55 14.45 11.51
C THR A 28 0.25 12.96 11.59
N GLN A 29 1.00 12.14 10.83
CA GLN A 29 0.80 10.70 10.78
C GLN A 29 0.88 10.05 12.17
N ASP A 30 -0.10 9.22 12.48
CA ASP A 30 -0.18 8.50 13.74
C ASP A 30 0.55 7.16 13.65
N GLY A 31 1.77 7.15 14.17
CA GLY A 31 2.58 5.95 14.27
C GLY A 31 2.45 5.18 15.59
N ASN A 32 1.53 5.53 16.50
CA ASN A 32 1.55 4.93 17.84
C ASN A 32 0.85 3.56 17.91
N GLY A 33 -0.02 3.23 16.96
CA GLY A 33 -0.80 1.99 16.93
C GLY A 33 -1.76 1.81 18.11
N ASP A 34 -2.12 2.87 18.85
CA ASP A 34 -2.87 2.81 20.10
C ASP A 34 -4.39 2.84 19.86
N PRO A 35 -5.09 1.69 20.03
CA PRO A 35 -6.54 1.65 19.85
C PRO A 35 -7.31 2.55 20.84
N ALA A 36 -6.70 2.95 21.96
CA ALA A 36 -7.36 3.78 22.98
C ALA A 36 -7.31 5.28 22.67
N ASN A 37 -6.35 5.74 21.87
CA ASN A 37 -6.18 7.16 21.51
C ASN A 37 -6.71 7.50 20.12
N GLY A 38 -7.43 6.55 19.50
CA GLY A 38 -8.12 6.72 18.23
C GLY A 38 -7.24 6.44 17.02
N LEU A 39 -7.89 6.32 15.87
CA LEU A 39 -7.28 6.18 14.56
C LEU A 39 -7.28 7.56 13.90
N ASN A 40 -6.11 8.18 13.75
CA ASN A 40 -6.01 9.58 13.34
C ASN A 40 -5.56 9.77 11.88
N ASP A 41 -5.15 8.70 11.21
CA ASP A 41 -4.76 8.77 9.81
C ASP A 41 -5.99 8.53 8.92
N SER A 42 -6.38 9.56 8.16
CA SER A 42 -7.49 9.44 7.21
C SER A 42 -7.15 8.46 6.09
N ALA A 43 -8.08 7.59 5.76
CA ALA A 43 -7.95 6.63 4.66
C ALA A 43 -9.21 6.59 3.80
N THR A 44 -9.06 6.17 2.54
CA THR A 44 -10.20 5.86 1.67
C THR A 44 -9.99 4.54 0.96
N PHE A 45 -11.10 3.84 0.68
CA PHE A 45 -11.14 2.68 -0.20
C PHE A 45 -12.44 2.73 -1.00
N ASP A 46 -12.35 2.68 -2.32
CA ASP A 46 -13.48 2.87 -3.25
C ASP A 46 -14.33 4.11 -2.93
N GLY A 47 -13.66 5.18 -2.51
CA GLY A 47 -14.28 6.45 -2.12
C GLY A 47 -15.00 6.44 -0.77
N VAL A 48 -14.97 5.33 -0.03
CA VAL A 48 -15.48 5.23 1.35
C VAL A 48 -14.38 5.62 2.32
N ALA A 49 -14.64 6.66 3.12
CA ALA A 49 -13.69 7.15 4.11
C ALA A 49 -13.73 6.31 5.40
N PHE A 50 -12.54 6.12 5.99
CA PHE A 50 -12.32 5.50 7.29
C PHE A 50 -11.02 6.06 7.88
N ASN A 51 -10.60 5.57 9.05
CA ASN A 51 -9.34 5.98 9.66
C ASN A 51 -8.50 4.76 10.02
N VAL A 52 -7.18 4.93 10.04
CA VAL A 52 -6.19 3.94 10.42
C VAL A 52 -5.16 4.53 11.39
N SER A 53 -4.26 3.68 11.89
CA SER A 53 -3.09 4.07 12.66
C SER A 53 -1.94 3.12 12.29
N GLY A 54 -0.76 3.66 12.03
CA GLY A 54 0.42 2.85 11.78
C GLY A 54 0.99 2.32 13.08
N ALA A 55 1.29 1.02 13.17
CA ALA A 55 2.00 0.43 14.30
C ALA A 55 3.32 -0.16 13.81
N ARG A 56 4.35 -0.21 14.66
CA ARG A 56 5.54 -1.01 14.33
C ARG A 56 5.16 -2.48 14.22
N GLU A 57 5.71 -3.21 13.25
CA GLU A 57 5.63 -4.67 13.12
C GLU A 57 5.88 -5.47 14.42
N SER A 58 5.25 -6.64 14.49
CA SER A 58 5.55 -7.69 15.46
C SER A 58 6.67 -8.66 15.00
N GLY A 59 7.15 -8.53 13.75
CA GLY A 59 8.16 -9.36 13.09
C GLY A 59 7.74 -9.69 11.66
N LEU A 60 8.38 -10.69 11.04
CA LEU A 60 8.00 -11.25 9.73
C LEU A 60 6.84 -12.25 9.84
N GLN A 61 5.86 -12.15 8.93
CA GLN A 61 4.73 -13.09 8.86
C GLN A 61 4.64 -13.80 7.51
N ASP A 62 4.06 -15.01 7.56
CA ASP A 62 3.75 -15.78 6.37
C ASP A 62 2.35 -15.41 5.85
N LEU A 63 2.14 -15.48 4.53
CA LEU A 63 0.79 -15.34 3.96
C LEU A 63 -0.18 -16.39 4.56
N PRO A 64 -1.45 -16.01 4.80
CA PRO A 64 -2.07 -14.75 4.41
C PRO A 64 -2.03 -13.64 5.48
N GLY A 65 -1.29 -13.78 6.58
CA GLY A 65 -1.42 -12.85 7.71
C GLY A 65 -2.80 -12.92 8.39
N ASN A 66 -3.12 -11.90 9.19
CA ASN A 66 -4.34 -11.79 9.99
C ASN A 66 -5.09 -10.47 9.65
N PRO A 67 -6.27 -10.52 9.02
CA PRO A 67 -7.02 -9.33 8.62
C PRO A 67 -7.75 -8.64 9.80
N ALA A 68 -7.40 -9.00 11.02
CA ALA A 68 -8.08 -8.61 12.25
C ALA A 68 -7.07 -8.09 13.28
N ASN A 69 -6.12 -7.29 12.81
CA ASN A 69 -5.14 -6.61 13.66
C ASN A 69 -5.86 -5.65 14.63
N ILE A 70 -5.49 -5.70 15.91
CA ILE A 70 -6.02 -4.82 16.97
C ILE A 70 -5.05 -3.69 17.33
N GLY A 71 -3.87 -3.67 16.71
CA GLY A 71 -2.84 -2.66 16.91
C GLY A 71 -1.93 -3.00 18.10
N GLY A 72 -1.51 -1.96 18.80
CA GLY A 72 -0.69 -2.04 19.99
C GLY A 72 0.39 -0.98 20.00
N ILE A 73 0.60 -0.37 21.16
CA ILE A 73 1.61 0.67 21.35
C ILE A 73 2.99 0.11 21.02
N ASP A 74 3.81 0.87 20.29
CA ASP A 74 5.21 0.56 19.91
C ASP A 74 6.12 -0.02 21.01
N SER A 75 5.84 0.28 22.27
CA SER A 75 6.60 -0.24 23.43
C SER A 75 6.10 -1.60 23.94
N ASP A 76 4.91 -2.03 23.52
CA ASP A 76 4.28 -3.26 23.97
C ASP A 76 4.63 -4.45 23.05
N ALA A 77 5.28 -5.47 23.59
CA ALA A 77 5.60 -6.68 22.83
C ALA A 77 4.36 -7.49 22.41
N ALA A 78 3.18 -7.19 22.96
CA ALA A 78 1.92 -7.86 22.66
C ALA A 78 1.13 -7.21 21.51
N ARG A 79 1.69 -6.20 20.80
CA ARG A 79 1.12 -5.71 19.55
C ARG A 79 0.90 -6.87 18.57
N ASP A 80 -0.12 -6.78 17.73
CA ASP A 80 -0.50 -7.88 16.83
C ASP A 80 -0.47 -7.51 15.34
N VAL A 81 0.08 -6.35 14.98
CA VAL A 81 0.21 -5.92 13.59
C VAL A 81 1.26 -6.74 12.84
N ASP A 82 0.88 -7.20 11.66
CA ASP A 82 1.69 -7.92 10.69
C ASP A 82 1.94 -7.10 9.41
N ASP A 83 2.78 -7.64 8.53
CA ASP A 83 3.16 -7.02 7.25
C ASP A 83 2.10 -7.22 6.13
N ASP A 84 0.88 -7.65 6.47
CA ASP A 84 -0.23 -7.92 5.57
C ASP A 84 -1.47 -7.07 5.91
N TYR A 85 -1.69 -5.98 5.18
CA TYR A 85 -2.88 -5.16 5.37
C TYR A 85 -4.00 -5.49 4.39
N TYR A 86 -5.20 -5.78 4.90
CA TYR A 86 -6.40 -6.05 4.12
C TYR A 86 -7.38 -4.88 4.11
N PHE A 87 -7.80 -4.52 2.89
CA PHE A 87 -9.04 -3.79 2.67
C PHE A 87 -10.25 -4.75 2.75
N ALA A 88 -11.46 -4.20 2.90
CA ALA A 88 -12.69 -4.99 2.84
C ALA A 88 -12.82 -5.67 1.46
N GLY A 89 -13.13 -6.95 1.43
CA GLY A 89 -13.05 -7.70 0.19
C GLY A 89 -13.25 -9.21 0.33
N VAL A 90 -13.09 -9.90 -0.79
CA VAL A 90 -13.19 -11.36 -0.89
C VAL A 90 -11.90 -11.92 -1.46
N TYR A 91 -11.19 -12.71 -0.65
CA TYR A 91 -9.85 -13.24 -0.90
C TYR A 91 -9.89 -14.76 -0.82
N ASN A 92 -10.45 -15.39 -1.86
CA ASN A 92 -10.61 -16.85 -1.95
C ASN A 92 -9.53 -17.53 -2.81
N THR A 93 -8.53 -16.75 -3.24
CA THR A 93 -7.46 -17.22 -4.11
C THR A 93 -6.13 -17.12 -3.38
N VAL A 94 -5.33 -18.16 -3.51
CA VAL A 94 -3.91 -18.08 -3.19
C VAL A 94 -3.26 -17.17 -4.23
N VAL A 95 -2.65 -16.07 -3.77
CA VAL A 95 -1.75 -15.23 -4.57
C VAL A 95 -0.36 -15.84 -4.55
N ASP A 96 0.54 -15.41 -5.43
CA ASP A 96 1.96 -15.82 -5.53
C ASP A 96 2.30 -17.30 -5.79
N GLY A 97 1.31 -18.19 -5.84
CA GLY A 97 1.51 -19.62 -6.03
C GLY A 97 1.94 -20.37 -4.77
N GLY A 98 1.82 -19.74 -3.60
CA GLY A 98 2.11 -20.31 -2.29
C GLY A 98 1.22 -21.48 -1.88
N ALA A 99 1.43 -21.96 -0.66
CA ALA A 99 0.70 -23.10 -0.09
C ALA A 99 0.03 -22.72 1.23
N TYR A 100 -0.95 -21.82 1.18
CA TYR A 100 -1.70 -21.35 2.33
C TYR A 100 -3.22 -21.39 2.08
N THR A 101 -4.02 -21.32 3.15
CA THR A 101 -5.47 -21.19 3.03
C THR A 101 -5.81 -19.70 2.89
N PRO A 102 -6.50 -19.26 1.83
CA PRO A 102 -6.88 -17.86 1.69
C PRO A 102 -7.74 -17.36 2.86
N VAL A 103 -7.61 -16.08 3.17
CA VAL A 103 -8.28 -15.47 4.34
C VAL A 103 -9.82 -15.49 4.23
N GLY A 104 -10.37 -15.52 3.01
CA GLY A 104 -11.80 -15.53 2.77
C GLY A 104 -12.39 -14.13 2.72
N GLU A 105 -13.53 -13.93 3.38
CA GLU A 105 -14.23 -12.63 3.39
C GLU A 105 -13.69 -11.73 4.51
N VAL A 106 -13.25 -10.53 4.13
CA VAL A 106 -12.85 -9.45 5.03
C VAL A 106 -13.96 -8.40 5.01
N LEU A 107 -14.70 -8.29 6.12
CA LEU A 107 -15.94 -7.51 6.16
C LEU A 107 -15.73 -6.00 6.27
N VAL A 108 -14.58 -5.57 6.79
CA VAL A 108 -14.24 -4.16 7.05
C VAL A 108 -12.77 -3.93 6.72
N ASN A 109 -12.43 -2.71 6.29
CA ASN A 109 -11.02 -2.33 6.15
C ASN A 109 -10.34 -2.46 7.50
N GLU A 110 -9.10 -2.93 7.50
CA GLU A 110 -8.30 -2.94 8.71
C GLU A 110 -8.06 -1.54 9.25
N SER A 111 -7.79 -1.47 10.55
CA SER A 111 -7.58 -0.22 11.28
C SER A 111 -6.11 0.05 11.57
N PHE A 112 -5.25 -0.96 11.40
CA PHE A 112 -3.84 -0.89 11.73
C PHE A 112 -3.03 -1.48 10.60
N TYR A 113 -1.94 -0.82 10.24
CA TYR A 113 -1.01 -1.28 9.22
C TYR A 113 0.41 -1.23 9.78
N ASP A 114 1.27 -2.12 9.30
CA ASP A 114 2.69 -2.01 9.59
C ASP A 114 3.31 -0.84 8.82
N ARG A 115 4.07 -0.02 9.53
CA ARG A 115 4.78 1.15 9.00
C ARG A 115 6.30 1.02 9.06
N ALA A 116 6.83 -0.10 9.55
CA ALA A 116 8.23 -0.24 9.89
C ALA A 116 8.89 -1.38 9.10
N LEU A 117 9.73 -1.02 8.13
CA LEU A 117 10.64 -1.95 7.45
C LEU A 117 11.88 -2.21 8.32
N THR A 118 11.73 -2.95 9.42
CA THR A 118 12.82 -3.19 10.38
C THR A 118 13.06 -4.69 10.59
N ALA A 119 13.85 -5.06 11.60
CA ALA A 119 14.00 -6.44 12.08
C ALA A 119 14.29 -7.59 11.07
N ASN A 120 14.79 -7.27 9.87
CA ASN A 120 14.94 -8.17 8.71
C ASN A 120 13.64 -8.59 8.02
N ASP A 121 12.54 -7.86 8.25
CA ASP A 121 11.38 -7.89 7.38
C ASP A 121 11.44 -6.74 6.37
N PRO A 122 11.73 -7.02 5.10
CA PRO A 122 11.73 -6.01 4.05
C PRO A 122 10.37 -5.87 3.36
N ASN A 123 9.33 -6.60 3.78
CA ASN A 123 8.06 -6.66 3.08
C ASN A 123 7.02 -5.77 3.74
N MET A 124 6.16 -5.18 2.91
CA MET A 124 4.86 -4.67 3.30
C MET A 124 3.90 -5.01 2.18
N ARG A 125 2.77 -5.63 2.51
CA ARG A 125 1.81 -6.18 1.55
C ARG A 125 0.44 -5.54 1.78
N TRP A 126 -0.14 -5.05 0.69
CA TRP A 126 -1.46 -4.42 0.68
C TRP A 126 -2.41 -5.25 -0.17
N HIS A 127 -3.47 -5.77 0.44
CA HIS A 127 -4.42 -6.68 -0.18
C HIS A 127 -5.73 -5.96 -0.47
N PHE A 128 -6.08 -5.82 -1.74
CA PHE A 128 -7.33 -5.20 -2.19
C PHE A 128 -7.86 -5.91 -3.43
N ASN A 129 -9.19 -5.92 -3.59
CA ASN A 129 -9.80 -6.38 -4.83
C ASN A 129 -9.74 -5.28 -5.90
N LEU A 130 -9.43 -5.66 -7.14
CA LEU A 130 -9.54 -4.75 -8.28
C LEU A 130 -11.01 -4.64 -8.71
N PRO A 131 -11.52 -3.43 -8.98
CA PRO A 131 -12.83 -3.26 -9.60
C PRO A 131 -12.89 -3.93 -10.98
N ASP A 132 -14.03 -4.49 -11.35
CA ASP A 132 -14.26 -5.11 -12.68
C ASP A 132 -14.07 -4.14 -13.87
N THR A 133 -13.94 -2.83 -13.59
CA THR A 133 -13.65 -1.81 -14.59
C THR A 133 -12.18 -1.72 -14.98
N VAL A 134 -11.28 -2.32 -14.18
CA VAL A 134 -9.86 -2.43 -14.50
C VAL A 134 -9.67 -3.49 -15.58
N ALA A 135 -8.91 -3.16 -16.62
CA ALA A 135 -8.60 -4.04 -17.73
C ALA A 135 -7.08 -4.10 -18.03
N GLU A 136 -6.68 -5.09 -18.81
CA GLU A 136 -5.34 -5.19 -19.39
C GLU A 136 -5.01 -3.89 -20.15
N GLY A 137 -3.81 -3.35 -19.90
CA GLY A 137 -3.36 -2.07 -20.47
C GLY A 137 -3.83 -0.82 -19.70
N ASP A 138 -4.58 -0.97 -18.60
CA ASP A 138 -4.72 0.12 -17.63
C ASP A 138 -3.39 0.34 -16.88
N ASN A 139 -3.09 1.61 -16.61
CA ASN A 139 -1.90 2.00 -15.87
C ASN A 139 -2.24 2.25 -14.40
N PHE A 140 -1.42 1.69 -13.52
CA PHE A 140 -1.48 1.90 -12.08
C PHE A 140 -0.38 2.85 -11.65
N THR A 141 -0.76 3.83 -10.84
CA THR A 141 0.21 4.69 -10.14
C THR A 141 0.25 4.29 -8.68
N PHE A 142 1.42 3.92 -8.17
CA PHE A 142 1.68 3.83 -6.75
C PHE A 142 2.44 5.06 -6.29
N THR A 143 1.99 5.67 -5.19
CA THR A 143 2.62 6.85 -4.59
C THR A 143 2.87 6.60 -3.10
N ILE A 144 4.07 6.89 -2.63
CA ILE A 144 4.44 6.79 -1.21
C ILE A 144 5.29 7.98 -0.81
N ASP A 145 5.14 8.42 0.43
CA ASP A 145 6.02 9.39 1.07
C ASP A 145 6.73 8.72 2.24
N PHE A 146 8.04 8.87 2.31
CA PHE A 146 8.88 8.15 3.28
C PHE A 146 9.30 9.08 4.41
N TYR A 147 9.10 8.62 5.64
CA TYR A 147 9.56 9.33 6.83
C TYR A 147 10.64 8.53 7.56
N ASN A 148 11.88 9.03 7.56
CA ASN A 148 12.96 8.44 8.34
C ASN A 148 12.81 8.84 9.82
N MET A 149 12.58 7.86 10.70
CA MET A 149 12.46 8.09 12.14
C MET A 149 13.81 8.04 12.88
N ASN A 150 14.92 7.67 12.22
CA ASN A 150 16.21 7.43 12.87
C ASN A 150 17.33 8.31 12.28
N GLU A 151 17.29 9.61 12.61
CA GLU A 151 18.34 10.58 12.28
C GLU A 151 19.20 10.89 13.53
N ALA A 152 19.69 9.85 14.22
CA ALA A 152 20.61 10.07 15.34
C ALA A 152 21.95 10.69 14.89
N THR A 153 22.30 10.53 13.62
CA THR A 153 23.51 11.08 12.98
C THR A 153 23.13 11.77 11.66
N PRO A 154 23.06 13.12 11.62
CA PRO A 154 22.67 13.91 10.43
C PRO A 154 23.58 13.79 9.18
N ALA A 155 24.51 12.83 9.17
CA ALA A 155 25.43 12.56 8.06
C ALA A 155 25.24 11.15 7.47
N ASP A 156 24.35 10.34 8.04
CA ASP A 156 24.04 9.02 7.49
C ASP A 156 23.06 9.19 6.34
N VAL A 157 23.57 9.10 5.12
CA VAL A 157 22.75 9.01 3.92
C VAL A 157 22.11 7.62 3.92
N SER A 158 20.82 7.57 4.24
CA SER A 158 19.95 6.44 4.01
C SER A 158 19.50 6.39 2.54
N SER A 159 19.12 5.20 2.12
CA SER A 159 18.60 4.92 0.79
C SER A 159 17.77 3.66 0.89
N TYR A 160 16.68 3.61 0.13
CA TYR A 160 15.86 2.42 0.02
C TYR A 160 15.72 2.08 -1.47
N ASP A 161 15.91 0.80 -1.78
CA ASP A 161 15.61 0.25 -3.09
C ASP A 161 14.26 -0.44 -2.99
N LEU A 162 13.32 -0.11 -3.87
CA LEU A 162 11.98 -0.68 -3.88
C LEU A 162 11.78 -1.57 -5.10
N THR A 163 11.11 -2.70 -4.88
CA THR A 163 10.59 -3.55 -5.96
C THR A 163 9.10 -3.74 -5.75
N PHE A 164 8.31 -3.55 -6.79
CA PHE A 164 6.87 -3.73 -6.74
C PHE A 164 6.49 -5.11 -7.24
N TRP A 165 5.57 -5.76 -6.52
CA TRP A 165 5.06 -7.07 -6.85
C TRP A 165 3.54 -7.03 -6.85
N VAL A 166 2.93 -7.60 -7.88
CA VAL A 166 1.48 -7.79 -7.98
C VAL A 166 1.23 -9.28 -8.12
N ASN A 167 0.48 -9.87 -7.18
CA ASN A 167 0.16 -11.30 -7.16
C ASN A 167 1.38 -12.22 -7.33
N GLY A 168 2.53 -11.85 -6.76
CA GLY A 168 3.79 -12.61 -6.84
C GLY A 168 4.56 -12.45 -8.15
N THR A 169 4.15 -11.52 -9.02
CA THR A 169 4.92 -11.12 -10.21
C THR A 169 5.53 -9.75 -9.99
N GLN A 170 6.85 -9.63 -10.15
CA GLN A 170 7.52 -8.33 -10.08
C GLN A 170 7.08 -7.48 -11.28
N ILE A 171 6.71 -6.24 -11.02
CA ILE A 171 6.37 -5.28 -12.05
C ILE A 171 7.43 -4.18 -12.09
N GLY A 172 7.99 -3.95 -13.28
CA GLY A 172 9.08 -2.99 -13.48
C GLY A 172 10.41 -3.42 -12.87
N ASP A 173 11.42 -2.58 -13.08
CA ASP A 173 12.75 -2.76 -12.49
C ASP A 173 12.78 -2.23 -11.04
N MET A 174 13.80 -2.62 -10.28
CA MET A 174 14.08 -2.03 -8.97
C MET A 174 14.27 -0.50 -9.09
N GLN A 175 13.65 0.23 -8.17
CA GLN A 175 13.67 1.68 -8.11
C GLN A 175 14.58 2.14 -6.96
N PRO A 176 15.73 2.80 -7.24
CA PRO A 176 16.63 3.28 -6.20
C PRO A 176 16.25 4.67 -5.69
N HIS A 177 16.28 4.87 -4.38
CA HIS A 177 15.92 6.14 -3.74
C HIS A 177 17.00 6.65 -2.79
N LEU A 178 17.32 7.94 -2.92
CA LEU A 178 18.29 8.64 -2.08
C LEU A 178 17.58 9.59 -1.11
N ASP A 179 18.14 9.76 0.08
CA ASP A 179 17.63 10.66 1.13
C ASP A 179 17.24 12.08 0.68
N VAL A 180 17.95 12.62 -0.32
CA VAL A 180 17.72 13.98 -0.83
C VAL A 180 16.31 14.17 -1.43
N ALA A 181 15.58 13.09 -1.68
CA ALA A 181 14.22 13.09 -2.22
C ALA A 181 13.15 12.55 -1.25
N LEU A 182 13.50 12.20 0.00
CA LEU A 182 12.53 11.64 0.97
C LEU A 182 11.50 12.67 1.46
N SER A 183 11.77 13.97 1.34
CA SER A 183 10.82 15.01 1.76
C SER A 183 9.68 15.26 0.77
N SER A 184 9.46 14.35 -0.18
CA SER A 184 8.43 14.49 -1.21
C SER A 184 7.90 13.13 -1.60
N ALA A 185 6.58 13.05 -1.78
CA ALA A 185 5.93 11.88 -2.34
C ALA A 185 6.56 11.46 -3.67
N GLN A 186 6.82 10.16 -3.78
CA GLN A 186 7.44 9.53 -4.94
C GLN A 186 6.41 8.66 -5.62
N SER A 187 6.40 8.61 -6.95
CA SER A 187 5.36 7.91 -7.73
C SER A 187 5.94 7.11 -8.87
N TRP A 188 5.36 5.94 -9.11
CA TRP A 188 5.73 5.05 -10.22
C TRP A 188 4.48 4.55 -10.92
N ASN A 189 4.58 4.50 -12.24
CA ASN A 189 3.56 3.96 -13.11
C ASN A 189 3.95 2.55 -13.52
N PHE A 190 2.99 1.64 -13.49
CA PHE A 190 3.16 0.29 -13.98
C PHE A 190 1.91 -0.19 -14.69
N ASP A 191 2.09 -1.05 -15.68
CA ASP A 191 0.98 -1.65 -16.43
C ASP A 191 0.70 -3.04 -15.85
N LEU A 192 -0.56 -3.45 -15.88
CA LEU A 192 -0.91 -4.86 -15.64
C LEU A 192 -0.76 -5.59 -16.98
N ASP A 193 0.27 -6.43 -17.06
CA ASP A 193 0.55 -7.34 -18.18
C ASP A 193 -0.45 -8.52 -18.25
#